data_AF-W1W4L1-F1
#
_entry.id   AF-W1W4L1-F1
#
_cell.length_a   1.000
_cell.length_b   1.000
_cell.length_c   1.000
_cell.angle_alpha   90.00
_cell.angle_beta   90.00
_cell.angle_gamma   90.00
#
_symmetry.space_group_name_H-M   'P 1'
#
loop_
_entity.id
_entity.type
_entity.pdbx_description
1 polymer ?
#
loop_
_entity_poly.entity_id
_entity_poly.type
_entity_poly.pdbx_seq_one_letter_code
_entity_poly.pdbx_strand_id
1 'polypeptide(L)'
;MIQLLINEWALFQSNICSLKYNWRLDRLSYFFSLFIVFIMFIIMPNMIIGKFNIYSDKYIQLVGIIDYIVVILALAIISLQRIMDIGRLWLYLVVWIGIILYFLYNPFDISENVITVTRNVDSIETILNINIGFIFGILSILLLLSGTNTRNKYGEADGVIKTTWGYIHYPFLENWNRFKEGFSFYKVISIIKESGSLQLFNVSKRVSRGEILYYYIAYQLIIILFILLVMMISKILPKTEFISVLLVYVFDIAYIWVVIYIVRLGIMRLHDSGSSALWLLGLLIPFINMYVVYLLFGKGSWQFVKDL
;
A
#
# COMPACT_ATOMS: atom_id res chain seq x y z
N MET A 1 23.70 6.86 -14.15
CA MET A 1 22.81 5.69 -13.91
C MET A 1 23.30 4.84 -12.74
N ILE A 2 24.55 4.36 -12.75
CA ILE A 2 25.12 3.53 -11.66
C ILE A 2 25.05 4.23 -10.29
N GLN A 3 25.43 5.51 -10.20
CA GLN A 3 25.36 6.27 -8.94
C GLN A 3 23.93 6.39 -8.38
N LEU A 4 22.93 6.53 -9.26
CA LEU A 4 21.52 6.61 -8.84
C LEU A 4 21.09 5.28 -8.20
N LEU A 5 21.44 4.16 -8.84
CA LEU A 5 21.15 2.81 -8.33
C LEU A 5 21.84 2.55 -6.98
N ILE A 6 23.10 2.98 -6.81
CA ILE A 6 23.81 2.87 -5.54
C ILE A 6 23.09 3.67 -4.45
N ASN A 7 22.67 4.90 -4.76
CA ASN A 7 21.96 5.74 -3.81
C ASN A 7 20.58 5.15 -3.43
N GLU A 8 19.83 4.63 -4.40
CA GLU A 8 18.56 3.94 -4.16
C GLU A 8 18.75 2.70 -3.29
N TRP A 9 19.78 1.90 -3.58
CA TRP A 9 20.09 0.71 -2.79
C TRP A 9 20.45 1.06 -1.34
N ALA A 10 21.29 2.08 -1.14
CA ALA A 10 21.64 2.55 0.20
C ALA A 10 20.40 3.07 0.96
N LEU A 11 19.51 3.79 0.28
CA LEU A 11 18.25 4.25 0.86
C LEU A 11 17.34 3.07 1.23
N PHE A 12 17.24 2.06 0.37
CA PHE A 12 16.46 0.85 0.63
C PHE A 12 16.99 0.08 1.84
N GLN A 13 18.32 -0.08 1.96
CA GLN A 13 18.95 -0.68 3.13
C GLN A 13 18.66 0.12 4.41
N SER A 14 18.72 1.45 4.33
CA SER A 14 18.37 2.35 5.44
C SER A 14 16.89 2.20 5.83
N ASN A 15 15.98 2.12 4.86
CA ASN A 15 14.56 1.87 5.11
C ASN A 15 14.34 0.54 5.85
N ILE A 16 14.98 -0.55 5.42
CA ILE A 16 14.88 -1.86 6.10
C ILE A 16 15.46 -1.78 7.51
N CYS A 17 16.62 -1.12 7.69
CA CYS A 17 17.22 -0.95 9.01
C CYS A 17 16.33 -0.13 9.96
N SER A 18 15.63 0.89 9.43
CA SER A 18 14.73 1.73 10.23
C SER A 18 13.56 0.95 10.85
N LEU A 19 13.14 -0.16 10.23
CA LEU A 19 12.14 -1.09 10.79
C LEU A 19 12.63 -1.72 12.10
N LYS A 20 13.94 -1.86 12.30
CA LYS A 20 14.50 -2.41 13.54
C LYS A 20 14.51 -1.42 14.70
N TYR A 21 14.53 -0.10 14.42
CA TYR A 21 14.70 0.92 15.46
C TYR A 21 13.40 1.49 15.98
N ASN A 22 12.33 1.46 15.17
CA ASN A 22 11.06 2.10 15.53
C ASN A 22 9.99 1.02 15.61
N TRP A 23 9.84 0.49 16.83
CA TRP A 23 8.86 -0.53 17.13
C TRP A 23 7.52 0.08 17.58
N ARG A 24 7.42 1.40 17.72
CA ARG A 24 6.19 2.07 18.15
C ARG A 24 5.31 2.40 16.97
N LEU A 25 4.00 2.28 17.19
CA LEU A 25 3.02 2.58 16.17
C LEU A 25 1.86 3.37 16.81
N ASP A 26 1.74 4.63 16.38
CA ASP A 26 0.76 5.57 16.91
C ASP A 26 -0.67 5.15 16.55
N ARG A 27 -1.67 5.78 17.18
CA ARG A 27 -3.07 5.36 17.06
C ARG A 27 -3.57 5.37 15.62
N LEU A 28 -3.20 6.40 14.87
CA LEU A 28 -3.70 6.59 13.52
C LEU A 28 -3.03 5.61 12.55
N SER A 29 -1.70 5.44 12.64
CA SER A 29 -1.02 4.40 11.86
C SER A 29 -1.53 3.00 12.23
N TYR A 30 -1.93 2.76 13.49
CA TYR A 30 -2.41 1.44 13.93
C TYR A 30 -3.75 1.10 13.33
N PHE A 31 -4.66 2.07 13.30
CA PHE A 31 -5.94 1.93 12.62
C PHE A 31 -5.74 1.55 11.15
N PHE A 32 -4.90 2.29 10.42
CA PHE A 32 -4.64 2.01 9.01
C PHE A 32 -3.97 0.65 8.82
N SER A 33 -3.06 0.26 9.71
CA SER A 33 -2.38 -1.03 9.63
C SER A 33 -3.35 -2.19 9.85
N LEU A 34 -4.22 -2.12 10.87
CA LEU A 34 -5.29 -3.10 11.08
C LEU A 34 -6.22 -3.18 9.86
N PHE A 35 -6.66 -2.04 9.35
CA PHE A 35 -7.53 -1.99 8.18
C PHE A 35 -6.88 -2.62 6.94
N ILE A 36 -5.60 -2.33 6.69
CA ILE A 36 -4.85 -2.91 5.58
C ILE A 36 -4.74 -4.43 5.73
N VAL A 37 -4.41 -4.94 6.92
CA VAL A 37 -4.31 -6.38 7.16
C VAL A 37 -5.67 -7.07 7.01
N PHE A 38 -6.76 -6.43 7.40
CA PHE A 38 -8.11 -6.95 7.15
C PHE A 38 -8.41 -7.08 5.65
N ILE A 39 -8.11 -6.03 4.88
CA ILE A 39 -8.28 -6.05 3.42
C ILE A 39 -7.38 -7.10 2.78
N MET A 40 -6.15 -7.27 3.27
CA MET A 40 -5.22 -8.31 2.80
C MET A 40 -5.81 -9.71 2.96
N PHE A 41 -6.35 -10.01 4.14
CA PHE A 41 -6.95 -11.30 4.44
C PHE A 41 -8.11 -11.66 3.49
N ILE A 42 -8.89 -10.66 3.08
CA ILE A 42 -10.04 -10.88 2.18
C ILE A 42 -9.58 -11.00 0.72
N ILE A 43 -8.68 -10.13 0.28
CA ILE A 43 -8.38 -9.96 -1.15
C ILE A 43 -7.26 -10.88 -1.63
N MET A 44 -6.23 -11.13 -0.81
CA MET A 44 -5.03 -11.86 -1.26
C MET A 44 -5.31 -13.28 -1.72
N PRO A 45 -6.14 -14.08 -1.04
CA PRO A 45 -6.46 -15.42 -1.50
C PRO A 45 -7.08 -15.44 -2.90
N ASN A 46 -8.04 -14.55 -3.16
CA ASN A 46 -8.68 -14.45 -4.46
C ASN A 46 -7.67 -14.07 -5.55
N MET A 47 -6.79 -13.10 -5.26
CA MET A 47 -5.75 -12.68 -6.20
C MET A 47 -4.77 -13.81 -6.53
N ILE A 48 -4.34 -14.58 -5.53
CA ILE A 48 -3.40 -15.70 -5.72
C ILE A 48 -4.08 -16.82 -6.50
N ILE A 49 -5.28 -17.25 -6.08
CA ILE A 49 -6.01 -18.36 -6.69
C ILE A 49 -6.38 -18.03 -8.15
N GLY A 50 -6.87 -16.81 -8.41
CA GLY A 50 -7.22 -16.36 -9.74
C GLY A 50 -6.00 -16.19 -10.66
N LYS A 51 -4.92 -15.58 -10.17
CA LYS A 51 -3.72 -15.34 -10.99
C LYS A 51 -3.00 -16.63 -11.39
N PHE A 52 -2.92 -17.59 -10.47
CA PHE A 52 -2.26 -18.88 -10.74
C PHE A 52 -3.23 -19.96 -11.24
N ASN A 53 -4.50 -19.61 -11.44
CA ASN A 53 -5.57 -20.50 -11.87
C ASN A 53 -5.58 -21.83 -11.11
N ILE A 54 -5.54 -21.75 -9.77
CA ILE A 54 -5.40 -22.91 -8.89
C ILE A 54 -6.76 -23.63 -8.80
N TYR A 55 -6.82 -24.90 -9.21
CA TYR A 55 -8.06 -25.70 -9.15
C TYR A 55 -8.08 -26.78 -8.06
N SER A 56 -6.93 -27.24 -7.61
CA SER A 56 -6.87 -28.34 -6.62
C SER A 56 -7.26 -27.85 -5.23
N ASP A 57 -8.19 -28.57 -4.58
CA ASP A 57 -8.61 -28.29 -3.21
C ASP A 57 -7.45 -28.28 -2.22
N LYS A 58 -6.44 -29.16 -2.42
CA LYS A 58 -5.24 -29.18 -1.58
C LYS A 58 -4.44 -27.88 -1.66
N TYR A 59 -4.30 -27.30 -2.86
CA TYR A 59 -3.59 -26.04 -3.03
C TYR A 59 -4.42 -24.86 -2.54
N ILE A 60 -5.75 -24.90 -2.68
CA ILE A 60 -6.65 -23.89 -2.12
C ILE A 60 -6.55 -23.89 -0.59
N GLN A 61 -6.58 -25.06 0.04
CA GLN A 61 -6.39 -25.23 1.48
C GLN A 61 -5.04 -24.66 1.93
N LEU A 62 -3.96 -24.99 1.19
CA LEU A 62 -2.62 -24.48 1.48
C LEU A 62 -2.56 -22.95 1.41
N VAL A 63 -3.12 -22.34 0.36
CA VAL A 63 -3.19 -20.87 0.22
C VAL A 63 -3.93 -20.26 1.40
N GLY A 64 -5.07 -20.84 1.79
CA GLY A 64 -5.84 -20.35 2.93
C GLY A 64 -5.08 -20.44 4.26
N ILE A 65 -4.38 -21.55 4.52
CA ILE A 65 -3.57 -21.71 5.73
C ILE A 65 -2.41 -20.71 5.75
N ILE A 66 -1.71 -20.53 4.63
CA ILE A 66 -0.60 -19.57 4.53
C ILE A 66 -1.10 -18.15 4.77
N ASP A 67 -2.20 -17.76 4.13
CA ASP A 67 -2.81 -16.44 4.29
C ASP A 67 -3.21 -16.17 5.74
N TYR A 68 -3.86 -17.15 6.38
CA TYR A 68 -4.22 -17.08 7.80
C TYR A 68 -2.98 -16.89 8.70
N ILE A 69 -1.93 -17.69 8.52
CA ILE A 69 -0.70 -17.59 9.31
C ILE A 69 -0.05 -16.21 9.14
N VAL A 70 0.07 -15.73 7.90
CA VAL A 70 0.66 -14.41 7.60
C VAL A 70 -0.15 -13.30 8.26
N VAL A 71 -1.48 -13.37 8.21
CA VAL A 71 -2.38 -12.38 8.83
C VAL A 71 -2.25 -12.40 10.35
N ILE A 72 -2.24 -13.57 11.00
CA ILE A 72 -2.06 -13.66 12.45
C ILE A 72 -0.70 -13.10 12.88
N LEU A 73 0.38 -13.41 12.15
CA LEU A 73 1.70 -12.86 12.41
C LEU A 73 1.72 -11.33 12.25
N ALA A 74 1.08 -10.80 11.20
CA ALA A 74 0.97 -9.36 10.99
C ALA A 74 0.21 -8.68 12.14
N LEU A 75 -0.92 -9.25 12.56
CA LEU A 75 -1.71 -8.75 13.70
C LEU A 75 -0.93 -8.83 15.02
N ALA A 76 -0.14 -9.89 15.23
CA ALA A 76 0.74 -10.03 16.39
C ALA A 76 1.81 -8.94 16.44
N ILE A 77 2.43 -8.64 15.30
CA ILE A 77 3.43 -7.57 15.21
C ILE A 77 2.79 -6.20 15.41
N ILE A 78 1.71 -5.89 14.68
CA ILE A 78 1.06 -4.56 14.70
C ILE A 78 0.47 -4.27 16.10
N SER A 79 -0.13 -5.26 16.75
CA SER A 79 -0.64 -5.11 18.12
C SER A 79 0.48 -4.95 19.16
N LEU A 80 1.61 -5.66 19.00
CA LEU A 80 2.79 -5.46 19.83
C LEU A 80 3.28 -4.01 19.69
N GLN A 81 3.40 -3.52 18.45
CA GLN A 81 3.87 -2.16 18.16
C GLN A 81 2.98 -1.07 18.76
N ARG A 82 1.65 -1.26 18.71
CA ARG A 82 0.70 -0.38 19.39
C ARG A 82 0.85 -0.42 20.91
N ILE A 83 1.06 -1.60 21.49
CA ILE A 83 1.20 -1.76 22.94
C ILE A 83 2.51 -1.18 23.46
N MET A 84 3.58 -1.27 22.67
CA MET A 84 4.84 -0.58 22.97
C MET A 84 4.70 0.94 22.91
N ASP A 85 3.83 1.47 22.05
CA ASP A 85 3.47 2.89 22.05
C ASP A 85 2.71 3.31 23.32
N ILE A 86 1.80 2.47 23.80
CA ILE A 86 1.09 2.64 25.08
C ILE A 86 2.05 2.51 26.28
N GLY A 87 3.18 1.82 26.12
CA GLY A 87 4.20 1.62 27.14
C GLY A 87 3.88 0.53 28.17
N ARG A 88 2.82 -0.26 27.97
CA ARG A 88 2.35 -1.28 28.93
C ARG A 88 2.38 -2.68 28.31
N LEU A 89 3.56 -3.32 28.28
CA LEU A 89 3.77 -4.60 27.60
C LEU A 89 2.85 -5.73 28.09
N TRP A 90 2.45 -5.73 29.37
CA TRP A 90 1.55 -6.75 29.94
C TRP A 90 0.18 -6.79 29.23
N LEU A 91 -0.27 -5.69 28.62
CA LEU A 91 -1.49 -5.67 27.82
C LEU A 91 -1.43 -6.63 26.63
N TYR A 92 -0.23 -6.89 26.10
CA TYR A 92 -0.04 -7.81 24.98
C TYR A 92 -0.43 -9.22 25.38
N LEU A 93 0.02 -9.66 26.55
CA LEU A 93 -0.35 -10.96 27.11
C LEU A 93 -1.86 -11.06 27.33
N VAL A 94 -2.48 -10.03 27.92
CA VAL A 94 -3.93 -10.04 28.17
C VAL A 94 -4.74 -10.14 26.88
N VAL A 95 -4.38 -9.35 25.86
CA VAL A 95 -5.06 -9.35 24.56
C VAL A 95 -4.94 -10.71 23.88
N TRP A 96 -3.73 -11.26 23.80
CA TRP A 96 -3.50 -12.54 23.12
C TRP A 96 -4.04 -13.75 23.90
N ILE A 97 -4.02 -13.72 25.24
CA ILE A 97 -4.72 -14.72 26.06
C ILE A 97 -6.23 -14.66 25.78
N GLY A 98 -6.82 -13.47 25.69
CA GLY A 98 -8.23 -13.32 25.33
C GLY A 98 -8.58 -13.89 23.95
N ILE A 99 -7.72 -13.66 22.96
CA ILE A 99 -7.87 -14.24 21.61
C ILE A 99 -7.74 -15.77 21.67
N ILE A 100 -6.76 -16.31 22.38
CA ILE A 100 -6.56 -17.76 22.51
C ILE A 100 -7.75 -18.41 23.22
N LEU A 101 -8.24 -17.83 24.33
CA LEU A 101 -9.40 -18.34 25.06
C LEU A 101 -10.66 -18.37 24.17
N TYR A 102 -10.84 -17.39 23.29
CA TYR A 102 -11.94 -17.39 22.33
C TYR A 102 -11.87 -18.58 21.37
N PHE A 103 -10.69 -18.89 20.83
CA PHE A 103 -10.51 -20.05 19.93
C PHE A 103 -10.55 -21.39 20.67
N LEU A 104 -10.21 -21.43 21.96
CA LEU A 104 -10.43 -22.62 22.80
C LEU A 104 -11.92 -22.88 23.03
N TYR A 105 -12.72 -21.81 23.17
CA TYR A 105 -14.17 -21.93 23.36
C TYR A 105 -14.93 -22.17 22.05
N ASN A 106 -14.46 -21.60 20.94
CA ASN A 106 -14.97 -21.82 19.59
C ASN A 106 -13.87 -22.50 18.74
N PRO A 107 -13.61 -23.80 18.97
CA PRO A 107 -12.58 -24.52 18.22
C PRO A 107 -12.95 -24.50 16.73
N PHE A 108 -12.03 -23.97 15.93
CA PHE A 108 -12.12 -24.04 14.49
C PHE A 108 -11.62 -25.42 14.04
N ASP A 109 -12.40 -26.12 13.22
CA ASP A 109 -11.95 -27.38 12.64
C ASP A 109 -10.92 -27.08 11.55
N ILE A 110 -9.64 -27.35 11.83
CA ILE A 110 -8.53 -27.15 10.88
C ILE A 110 -8.69 -28.04 9.63
N SER A 111 -9.50 -29.10 9.72
CA SER A 111 -9.82 -29.95 8.56
C SER A 111 -10.78 -29.29 7.58
N GLU A 112 -11.55 -28.28 8.01
CA GLU A 112 -12.30 -27.41 7.11
C GLU A 112 -11.34 -26.43 6.43
N ASN A 113 -11.52 -26.25 5.12
CA ASN A 113 -10.71 -25.28 4.38
C ASN A 113 -10.90 -23.88 4.99
N VAL A 114 -9.82 -23.17 5.26
CA VAL A 114 -9.86 -21.75 5.67
C VAL A 114 -10.67 -20.91 4.67
N ILE A 115 -10.64 -21.31 3.41
CA ILE A 115 -11.21 -20.62 2.27
C ILE A 115 -11.97 -21.60 1.41
N THR A 116 -13.22 -21.26 1.10
CA THR A 116 -14.01 -21.93 0.07
C THR A 116 -13.97 -21.10 -1.20
N VAL A 117 -13.83 -21.76 -2.34
CA VAL A 117 -13.75 -21.09 -3.65
C VAL A 117 -14.97 -21.46 -4.47
N THR A 118 -15.78 -20.47 -4.77
CA THR A 118 -16.91 -20.60 -5.71
C THR A 118 -16.46 -20.05 -7.05
N ARG A 119 -16.64 -20.83 -8.11
CA ARG A 119 -16.30 -20.40 -9.49
C ARG A 119 -17.57 -20.32 -10.31
N ASN A 120 -17.83 -19.14 -10.84
CA ASN A 120 -18.84 -18.91 -11.87
C ASN A 120 -18.13 -18.75 -13.22
N VAL A 121 -18.91 -18.72 -14.31
CA VAL A 121 -18.38 -18.56 -15.68
C VAL A 121 -17.51 -17.30 -15.81
N ASP A 122 -17.87 -16.24 -15.08
CA ASP A 122 -17.24 -14.92 -15.19
C ASP A 122 -16.43 -14.49 -13.95
N SER A 123 -16.49 -15.23 -12.83
CA SER A 123 -15.88 -14.80 -11.57
C SER A 123 -15.35 -15.95 -10.71
N ILE A 124 -14.28 -15.64 -9.97
CA ILE A 124 -13.79 -16.46 -8.86
C ILE A 124 -14.10 -15.69 -7.58
N GLU A 125 -14.85 -16.33 -6.69
CA GLU A 125 -15.19 -15.80 -5.39
C GLU A 125 -14.60 -16.69 -4.30
N THR A 126 -13.92 -16.06 -3.35
CA THR A 126 -13.35 -16.74 -2.18
C THR A 126 -14.12 -16.34 -0.94
N ILE A 127 -14.71 -17.31 -0.26
CA ILE A 127 -15.42 -17.12 1.00
C ILE A 127 -14.50 -17.60 2.14
N LEU A 128 -14.36 -16.78 3.16
CA LEU A 128 -13.58 -17.08 4.35
C LEU A 128 -14.44 -17.85 5.33
N ASN A 129 -14.01 -19.05 5.71
CA ASN A 129 -14.73 -19.89 6.67
C ASN A 129 -14.35 -19.56 8.12
N ILE A 130 -13.28 -18.77 8.34
CA ILE A 130 -12.85 -18.35 9.68
C ILE A 130 -13.40 -16.97 10.02
N ASN A 131 -14.05 -16.86 11.18
CA ASN A 131 -14.47 -15.58 11.73
C ASN A 131 -13.29 -14.84 12.41
N ILE A 132 -12.52 -14.09 11.62
CA ILE A 132 -11.46 -13.20 12.16
C ILE A 132 -12.03 -11.88 12.69
N GLY A 133 -13.31 -11.57 12.44
CA GLY A 133 -13.95 -10.34 12.90
C GLY A 133 -13.81 -10.12 14.41
N PHE A 134 -13.85 -11.21 15.20
CA PHE A 134 -13.62 -11.15 16.63
C PHE A 134 -12.19 -10.72 17.01
N ILE A 135 -11.16 -11.25 16.32
CA ILE A 135 -9.76 -10.85 16.54
C ILE A 135 -9.61 -9.35 16.26
N PHE A 136 -10.12 -8.88 15.11
CA PHE A 136 -10.09 -7.46 14.76
C PHE A 136 -10.85 -6.60 15.77
N GLY A 137 -11.98 -7.09 16.29
CA GLY A 137 -12.76 -6.43 17.34
C GLY A 137 -11.94 -6.21 18.62
N ILE A 138 -11.32 -7.27 19.16
CA ILE A 138 -10.45 -7.16 20.34
C ILE A 138 -9.29 -6.20 20.07
N LEU A 139 -8.60 -6.37 18.93
CA LEU A 139 -7.46 -5.54 18.59
C LEU A 139 -7.83 -4.07 18.39
N SER A 140 -9.07 -3.78 17.98
CA SER A 140 -9.59 -2.41 17.85
C SER A 140 -9.75 -1.71 19.20
N ILE A 141 -9.90 -2.43 20.32
CA ILE A 141 -9.95 -1.83 21.66
C ILE A 141 -8.66 -1.06 21.97
N LEU A 142 -7.52 -1.48 21.42
CA LEU A 142 -6.22 -0.78 21.58
C LEU A 142 -6.20 0.62 20.95
N LEU A 143 -7.16 0.95 20.07
CA LEU A 143 -7.34 2.30 19.53
C LEU A 143 -7.85 3.28 20.59
N LEU A 144 -8.60 2.81 21.59
CA LEU A 144 -9.17 3.66 22.64
C LEU A 144 -8.09 4.15 23.61
N LEU A 145 -7.02 3.37 23.77
CA LEU A 145 -5.90 3.70 24.66
C LEU A 145 -5.00 4.78 24.03
N SER A 146 -4.58 5.76 24.84
CA SER A 146 -3.62 6.79 24.43
C SER A 146 -2.20 6.23 24.37
N GLY A 147 -1.41 6.74 23.43
CA GLY A 147 0.02 6.49 23.35
C GLY A 147 0.80 7.33 24.38
N THR A 148 2.08 7.03 24.53
CA THR A 148 3.00 7.87 25.29
C THR A 148 3.52 9.02 24.41
N ASN A 149 3.25 10.27 24.75
CA ASN A 149 3.67 11.43 23.93
C ASN A 149 5.17 11.75 24.05
N THR A 150 5.92 10.98 24.83
CA THR A 150 7.37 11.13 25.03
C THR A 150 8.12 9.91 24.53
N ARG A 151 9.43 10.06 24.30
CA ARG A 151 10.31 8.93 24.01
C ARG A 151 10.22 7.90 25.13
N ASN A 152 10.14 6.63 24.76
CA ASN A 152 10.17 5.51 25.69
C ASN A 152 11.23 4.49 25.27
N LYS A 153 11.41 3.41 26.05
CA LYS A 153 12.43 2.38 25.77
C LYS A 153 12.24 1.62 24.45
N TYR A 154 11.09 1.74 23.80
CA TYR A 154 10.75 1.08 22.54
C TYR A 154 10.81 2.01 21.32
N GLY A 155 11.06 3.31 21.50
CA GLY A 155 11.23 4.26 20.41
C GLY A 155 10.72 5.67 20.71
N GLU A 156 10.73 6.51 19.67
CA GLU A 156 10.26 7.89 19.73
C GLU A 156 8.73 7.99 19.69
N ALA A 157 8.19 9.10 20.16
CA ALA A 157 6.75 9.38 20.14
C ALA A 157 6.27 9.83 18.76
N ASP A 158 4.95 9.80 18.58
CA ASP A 158 4.23 10.50 17.50
C ASP A 158 4.71 10.21 16.07
N GLY A 159 5.12 8.96 15.80
CA GLY A 159 5.54 8.54 14.46
C GLY A 159 6.88 9.15 14.02
N VAL A 160 7.67 9.67 14.96
CA VAL A 160 9.07 10.03 14.71
C VAL A 160 9.89 8.73 14.56
N ILE A 161 10.63 8.66 13.46
CA ILE A 161 11.49 7.52 13.12
C ILE A 161 12.93 7.94 13.34
N LYS A 162 13.63 7.25 14.25
CA LYS A 162 15.08 7.35 14.34
C LYS A 162 15.71 6.64 13.14
N THR A 163 16.57 7.36 12.43
CA THR A 163 17.40 6.84 11.33
C THR A 163 18.88 6.98 11.67
N THR A 164 19.75 6.47 10.79
CA THR A 164 21.21 6.66 10.91
C THR A 164 21.63 8.12 10.81
N TRP A 165 20.80 8.98 10.22
CA TRP A 165 21.14 10.38 9.91
C TRP A 165 20.41 11.40 10.77
N GLY A 166 19.53 10.96 11.67
CA GLY A 166 18.75 11.83 12.54
C GLY A 166 17.31 11.35 12.72
N TYR A 167 16.44 12.27 13.10
CA TYR A 167 15.04 12.01 13.40
C TYR A 167 14.14 12.50 12.28
N ILE A 168 13.22 11.65 11.84
CA ILE A 168 12.30 11.96 10.75
C ILE A 168 10.88 11.88 11.27
N HIS A 169 10.11 12.95 11.08
CA HIS A 169 8.69 12.98 11.39
C HIS A 169 7.84 12.94 10.12
N TYR A 170 6.63 12.40 10.24
CA TYR A 170 5.68 12.22 9.16
C TYR A 170 4.32 12.81 9.54
N PRO A 171 4.15 14.14 9.54
CA PRO A 171 2.90 14.76 9.97
C PRO A 171 1.74 14.31 9.07
N PHE A 172 0.71 13.71 9.68
CA PHE A 172 -0.44 13.18 8.94
C PHE A 172 -1.43 14.28 8.53
N LEU A 173 -1.96 15.05 9.50
CA LEU A 173 -3.03 16.03 9.25
C LEU A 173 -2.55 17.30 8.52
N GLU A 174 -1.32 17.75 8.77
CA GLU A 174 -0.83 19.02 8.24
C GLU A 174 -0.79 19.04 6.70
N ASN A 175 -0.47 17.89 6.09
CA ASN A 175 -0.44 17.75 4.64
C ASN A 175 -1.84 17.75 4.00
N TRP A 176 -2.86 17.22 4.70
CA TRP A 176 -4.24 17.19 4.17
C TRP A 176 -4.88 18.58 4.14
N ASN A 177 -4.68 19.36 5.20
CA ASN A 177 -5.20 20.73 5.26
C ASN A 177 -4.56 21.62 4.19
N ARG A 178 -3.23 21.53 4.03
CA ARG A 178 -2.52 22.23 2.94
C ARG A 178 -3.00 21.81 1.56
N PHE A 179 -3.32 20.53 1.35
CA PHE A 179 -3.90 20.07 0.09
C PHE A 179 -5.29 20.69 -0.17
N LYS A 180 -6.17 20.66 0.84
CA LYS A 180 -7.53 21.20 0.73
C LYS A 180 -7.54 22.70 0.43
N GLU A 181 -6.71 23.46 1.12
CA GLU A 181 -6.59 24.91 0.94
C GLU A 181 -5.91 25.28 -0.40
N GLY A 182 -5.03 24.41 -0.90
CA GLY A 182 -4.23 24.63 -2.10
C GLY A 182 -4.79 24.04 -3.40
N PHE A 183 -6.09 23.68 -3.44
CA PHE A 183 -6.71 23.08 -4.63
C PHE A 183 -6.81 24.06 -5.80
N SER A 184 -6.16 23.70 -6.93
CA SER A 184 -6.19 24.51 -8.14
C SER A 184 -6.09 23.64 -9.40
N PHE A 185 -7.01 23.84 -10.34
CA PHE A 185 -7.01 23.19 -11.65
C PHE A 185 -5.77 23.54 -12.50
N TYR A 186 -5.12 24.67 -12.26
CA TYR A 186 -3.90 25.04 -12.97
C TYR A 186 -2.78 24.01 -12.78
N LYS A 187 -2.70 23.39 -11.59
CA LYS A 187 -1.75 22.30 -11.30
C LYS A 187 -2.01 21.09 -12.20
N VAL A 188 -3.27 20.74 -12.44
CA VAL A 188 -3.66 19.62 -13.34
C VAL A 188 -3.19 19.90 -14.76
N ILE A 189 -3.42 21.11 -15.29
CA ILE A 189 -2.99 21.50 -16.64
C ILE A 189 -1.47 21.42 -16.77
N SER A 190 -0.73 21.88 -15.76
CA SER A 190 0.73 21.79 -15.76
C SER A 190 1.21 20.33 -15.84
N ILE A 191 0.60 19.42 -15.08
CA ILE A 191 0.93 17.99 -15.10
C ILE A 191 0.63 17.38 -16.47
N ILE A 192 -0.49 17.74 -17.11
CA ILE A 192 -0.81 17.26 -18.47
C ILE A 192 0.29 17.67 -19.45
N LYS A 193 0.73 18.94 -19.41
CA LYS A 193 1.81 19.45 -20.26
C LYS A 193 3.13 18.71 -20.02
N GLU A 194 3.47 18.45 -18.77
CA GLU A 194 4.68 17.69 -18.42
C GLU A 194 4.64 16.26 -18.96
N SER A 195 3.47 15.62 -18.87
CA SER A 195 3.28 14.21 -19.23
C SER A 195 3.42 13.97 -20.74
N GLY A 196 3.07 14.97 -21.56
CA GLY A 196 3.28 14.96 -23.01
C GLY A 196 4.71 15.33 -23.45
N SER A 197 5.65 15.52 -22.51
CA SER A 197 7.01 15.96 -22.79
C SER A 197 8.07 15.00 -22.24
N LEU A 198 9.35 15.23 -22.57
CA LEU A 198 10.46 14.47 -21.99
C LEU A 198 10.58 14.62 -20.46
N GLN A 199 9.87 15.58 -19.85
CA GLN A 199 9.80 15.72 -18.39
C GLN A 199 9.06 14.54 -17.71
N LEU A 200 8.35 13.71 -18.47
CA LEU A 200 7.79 12.43 -18.00
C LEU A 200 8.86 11.53 -17.36
N PHE A 201 10.10 11.57 -17.83
CA PHE A 201 11.19 10.77 -17.26
C PHE A 201 11.88 11.43 -16.07
N ASN A 202 11.53 12.68 -15.73
CA ASN A 202 12.11 13.37 -14.59
C ASN A 202 11.42 12.94 -13.29
N VAL A 203 12.17 12.24 -12.44
CA VAL A 203 11.77 11.73 -11.12
C VAL A 203 12.34 12.54 -9.95
N SER A 204 12.98 13.67 -10.25
CA SER A 204 13.64 14.52 -9.23
C SER A 204 12.63 15.26 -8.36
N LYS A 205 11.40 15.46 -8.87
CA LYS A 205 10.32 16.12 -8.13
C LYS A 205 9.87 15.25 -6.95
N ARG A 206 9.21 15.90 -6.00
CA ARG A 206 8.58 15.29 -4.85
C ARG A 206 7.08 15.50 -4.96
N VAL A 207 6.32 14.46 -4.65
CA VAL A 207 4.86 14.47 -4.73
C VAL A 207 4.32 14.06 -3.38
N SER A 208 3.58 14.97 -2.75
CA SER A 208 2.88 14.69 -1.51
C SER A 208 1.65 13.80 -1.77
N ARG A 209 1.10 13.20 -0.71
CA ARG A 209 -0.07 12.33 -0.80
C ARG A 209 -1.29 13.00 -1.43
N GLY A 210 -1.57 14.25 -1.04
CA GLY A 210 -2.68 15.01 -1.62
C GLY A 210 -2.47 15.29 -3.09
N GLU A 211 -1.23 15.59 -3.49
CA GLU A 211 -0.91 15.88 -4.88
C GLU A 211 -1.09 14.69 -5.82
N ILE A 212 -1.05 13.43 -5.33
CA ILE A 212 -1.42 12.25 -6.12
C ILE A 212 -2.78 12.45 -6.79
N LEU A 213 -3.73 13.11 -6.12
CA LEU A 213 -5.06 13.34 -6.68
C LEU A 213 -5.03 14.22 -7.94
N TYR A 214 -4.13 15.22 -8.02
CA TYR A 214 -3.95 15.99 -9.26
C TYR A 214 -3.39 15.13 -10.39
N TYR A 215 -2.41 14.27 -10.08
CA TYR A 215 -1.85 13.36 -11.06
C TYR A 215 -2.89 12.34 -11.53
N TYR A 216 -3.76 11.88 -10.64
CA TYR A 216 -4.87 11.00 -11.01
C TYR A 216 -5.87 11.72 -11.92
N ILE A 217 -6.32 12.92 -11.56
CA ILE A 217 -7.24 13.71 -12.40
C ILE A 217 -6.61 14.01 -13.77
N ALA A 218 -5.36 14.46 -13.79
CA ALA A 218 -4.63 14.74 -15.03
C ALA A 218 -4.58 13.51 -15.94
N TYR A 219 -4.24 12.36 -15.36
CA TYR A 219 -4.22 11.08 -16.06
C TYR A 219 -5.58 10.71 -16.64
N GLN A 220 -6.65 10.78 -15.83
CA GLN A 220 -8.01 10.46 -16.30
C GLN A 220 -8.41 11.34 -17.49
N LEU A 221 -8.11 12.65 -17.43
CA LEU A 221 -8.37 13.56 -18.54
C LEU A 221 -7.57 13.19 -19.79
N ILE A 222 -6.29 12.84 -19.67
CA ILE A 222 -5.45 12.42 -20.81
C ILE A 222 -6.02 11.16 -21.46
N ILE A 223 -6.42 10.16 -20.68
CA ILE A 223 -6.99 8.91 -21.21
C ILE A 223 -8.32 9.16 -21.90
N ILE A 224 -9.21 9.97 -21.31
CA ILE A 224 -10.48 10.32 -21.93
C ILE A 224 -10.24 11.03 -23.28
N LEU A 225 -9.34 12.02 -23.30
CA LEU A 225 -8.99 12.74 -24.53
C LEU A 225 -8.38 11.81 -25.59
N PHE A 226 -7.50 10.88 -25.17
CA PHE A 226 -6.90 9.90 -26.06
C PHE A 226 -7.95 8.95 -26.66
N ILE A 227 -8.85 8.40 -25.84
CA ILE A 227 -9.93 7.53 -26.33
C ILE A 227 -10.82 8.28 -27.31
N LEU A 228 -11.23 9.50 -26.99
CA LEU A 228 -12.05 10.33 -27.88
C LEU A 228 -11.33 10.59 -29.22
N LEU A 229 -10.03 10.90 -29.17
CA LEU A 229 -9.21 11.10 -30.37
C LEU A 229 -9.16 9.83 -31.23
N VAL A 230 -8.90 8.67 -30.63
CA VAL A 230 -8.85 7.39 -31.34
C VAL A 230 -10.21 7.04 -31.94
N MET A 231 -11.32 7.29 -31.22
CA MET A 231 -12.68 7.11 -31.74
C MET A 231 -12.97 8.00 -32.96
N MET A 232 -12.55 9.26 -32.92
CA MET A 232 -12.71 10.18 -34.05
C MET A 232 -11.92 9.72 -35.27
N ILE A 233 -10.65 9.34 -35.08
CA ILE A 233 -9.77 8.85 -36.14
C ILE A 233 -10.32 7.55 -36.74
N SER A 234 -10.78 6.62 -35.90
CA SER A 234 -11.32 5.32 -36.31
C SER A 234 -12.59 5.44 -37.17
N LYS A 235 -13.35 6.53 -37.05
CA LYS A 235 -14.52 6.80 -37.91
C LYS A 235 -14.14 7.23 -39.32
N ILE A 236 -12.95 7.83 -39.48
CA ILE A 236 -12.49 8.39 -40.76
C ILE A 236 -11.67 7.35 -41.53
N LEU A 237 -10.96 6.47 -40.82
CA LEU A 237 -10.09 5.47 -41.43
C LEU A 237 -10.86 4.36 -42.15
N PRO A 238 -10.32 3.82 -43.26
CA PRO A 238 -10.92 2.68 -43.96
C PRO A 238 -10.86 1.42 -43.09
N LYS A 239 -11.95 0.66 -43.06
CA LYS A 239 -12.11 -0.58 -42.28
C LYS A 239 -11.38 -1.75 -42.95
N THR A 240 -10.05 -1.73 -42.87
CA THR A 240 -9.17 -2.80 -43.36
C THR A 240 -8.48 -3.48 -42.19
N GLU A 241 -8.10 -4.75 -42.36
CA GLU A 241 -7.36 -5.50 -41.33
C GLU A 241 -6.05 -4.79 -40.95
N PHE A 242 -5.32 -4.26 -41.93
CA PHE A 242 -4.09 -3.50 -41.68
C PHE A 242 -4.31 -2.32 -40.73
N ILE A 243 -5.35 -1.52 -40.95
CA ILE A 243 -5.69 -0.39 -40.08
C ILE A 243 -6.08 -0.86 -38.68
N SER A 244 -6.81 -1.97 -38.57
CA SER A 244 -7.19 -2.53 -37.26
C SER A 244 -5.97 -2.93 -36.43
N VAL A 245 -4.98 -3.58 -37.06
CA VAL A 245 -3.71 -3.97 -36.41
C VAL A 245 -2.92 -2.74 -35.98
N LEU A 246 -2.85 -1.70 -36.82
CA LEU A 246 -2.16 -0.46 -36.49
C LEU A 246 -2.79 0.25 -35.28
N LEU A 247 -4.13 0.28 -35.19
CA LEU A 247 -4.83 0.85 -34.04
C LEU A 247 -4.53 0.11 -32.74
N VAL A 248 -4.42 -1.23 -32.78
CA VAL A 248 -4.00 -2.03 -31.62
C VAL A 248 -2.62 -1.60 -31.13
N TYR A 249 -1.63 -1.47 -32.02
CA TYR A 249 -0.29 -0.99 -31.63
C TYR A 249 -0.30 0.42 -31.03
N VAL A 250 -1.17 1.31 -31.52
CA VAL A 250 -1.34 2.65 -30.93
C VAL A 250 -1.86 2.56 -29.49
N PHE A 251 -2.80 1.66 -29.21
CA PHE A 251 -3.25 1.38 -27.84
C PHE A 251 -2.14 0.79 -26.97
N ASP A 252 -1.33 -0.13 -27.49
CA ASP A 252 -0.22 -0.72 -26.75
C ASP A 252 0.83 0.33 -26.35
N ILE A 253 1.17 1.24 -27.27
CA ILE A 253 2.09 2.36 -26.99
C ILE A 253 1.50 3.27 -25.92
N ALA A 254 0.22 3.60 -26.01
CA ALA A 254 -0.46 4.40 -24.99
C ALA A 254 -0.44 3.70 -23.63
N TYR A 255 -0.66 2.39 -23.58
CA TYR A 255 -0.57 1.59 -22.37
C TYR A 255 0.83 1.63 -21.75
N ILE A 256 1.89 1.49 -22.54
CA ILE A 256 3.28 1.62 -22.07
C ILE A 256 3.51 3.01 -21.47
N TRP A 257 3.01 4.07 -22.12
CA TRP A 257 3.10 5.43 -21.61
C TRP A 257 2.39 5.59 -20.25
N VAL A 258 1.21 4.98 -20.07
CA VAL A 258 0.50 4.94 -18.79
C VAL A 258 1.34 4.29 -17.70
N VAL A 259 1.96 3.14 -18.01
CA VAL A 259 2.82 2.43 -17.05
C VAL A 259 3.99 3.31 -16.63
N ILE A 260 4.65 3.97 -17.58
CA ILE A 260 5.75 4.92 -17.30
C ILE A 260 5.26 6.05 -16.37
N TYR A 261 4.08 6.62 -16.66
CA TYR A 261 3.49 7.69 -15.85
C TYR A 261 3.24 7.25 -14.40
N ILE A 262 2.64 6.06 -14.21
CA ILE A 262 2.34 5.51 -12.88
C ILE A 262 3.63 5.19 -12.12
N VAL A 263 4.61 4.57 -12.77
CA VAL A 263 5.91 4.24 -12.16
C VAL A 263 6.62 5.53 -11.74
N ARG A 264 6.66 6.55 -12.61
CA ARG A 264 7.24 7.86 -12.29
C ARG A 264 6.57 8.49 -11.07
N LEU A 265 5.24 8.50 -11.02
CA LEU A 265 4.49 9.01 -9.88
C LEU A 265 4.83 8.25 -8.59
N GLY A 266 4.90 6.92 -8.66
CA GLY A 266 5.29 6.06 -7.56
C GLY A 266 6.69 6.39 -7.02
N ILE A 267 7.67 6.59 -7.91
CA ILE A 267 9.04 6.98 -7.54
C ILE A 267 9.03 8.33 -6.81
N MET A 268 8.41 9.36 -7.39
CA MET A 268 8.37 10.70 -6.80
C MET A 268 7.68 10.70 -5.44
N ARG A 269 6.64 9.88 -5.27
CA ARG A 269 5.93 9.71 -4.01
C ARG A 269 6.78 8.98 -2.97
N LEU A 270 7.44 7.89 -3.34
CA LEU A 270 8.32 7.16 -2.43
C LEU A 270 9.46 8.06 -1.93
N HIS A 271 10.09 8.81 -2.82
CA HIS A 271 11.14 9.76 -2.44
C HIS A 271 10.63 10.87 -1.50
N ASP A 272 9.40 11.36 -1.72
CA ASP A 272 8.75 12.32 -0.82
C ASP A 272 8.42 11.73 0.56
N SER A 273 8.28 10.40 0.67
CA SER A 273 8.16 9.69 1.95
C SER A 273 9.49 9.23 2.56
N GLY A 274 10.62 9.55 1.92
CA GLY A 274 11.95 9.14 2.36
C GLY A 274 12.19 7.64 2.14
N SER A 275 11.45 7.04 1.21
CA SER A 275 11.51 5.62 0.86
C SER A 275 12.16 5.46 -0.51
N SER A 276 12.92 4.39 -0.71
CA SER A 276 13.52 4.08 -2.02
C SER A 276 12.48 3.71 -3.07
N ALA A 277 12.75 4.08 -4.32
CA ALA A 277 12.02 3.63 -5.51
C ALA A 277 11.96 2.10 -5.66
N LEU A 278 12.93 1.37 -5.11
CA LEU A 278 13.00 -0.09 -5.17
C LEU A 278 11.77 -0.76 -4.51
N TRP A 279 11.10 -0.08 -3.59
CA TRP A 279 9.84 -0.56 -3.02
C TRP A 279 8.75 -0.81 -4.06
N LEU A 280 8.76 -0.15 -5.23
CA LEU A 280 7.78 -0.44 -6.30
C LEU A 280 7.82 -1.89 -6.78
N LEU A 281 8.99 -2.55 -6.73
CA LEU A 281 9.09 -3.97 -7.05
C LEU A 281 8.28 -4.85 -6.08
N GLY A 282 8.11 -4.37 -4.84
CA GLY A 282 7.28 -5.03 -3.84
C GLY A 282 5.80 -5.10 -4.22
N LEU A 283 5.30 -4.28 -5.15
CA LEU A 283 3.93 -4.39 -5.68
C LEU A 283 3.67 -5.73 -6.39
N LEU A 284 4.71 -6.38 -6.88
CA LEU A 284 4.62 -7.68 -7.56
C LEU A 284 4.58 -8.86 -6.60
N ILE A 285 4.97 -8.66 -5.35
CA ILE A 285 5.10 -9.71 -4.34
C ILE A 285 3.86 -9.64 -3.44
N PRO A 286 3.05 -10.71 -3.35
CA PRO A 286 1.91 -10.77 -2.44
C PRO A 286 2.33 -10.41 -1.01
N PHE A 287 1.43 -9.80 -0.27
CA PHE A 287 1.63 -9.27 1.08
C PHE A 287 2.56 -8.04 1.18
N ILE A 288 3.69 -8.03 0.47
CA ILE A 288 4.59 -6.87 0.41
C ILE A 288 3.91 -5.71 -0.33
N ASN A 289 3.14 -6.02 -1.37
CA ASN A 289 2.41 -5.03 -2.16
C ASN A 289 1.55 -4.08 -1.33
N MET A 290 0.91 -4.56 -0.26
CA MET A 290 0.08 -3.72 0.61
C MET A 290 0.89 -2.82 1.52
N TYR A 291 2.09 -3.25 1.93
CA TYR A 291 3.05 -2.35 2.56
C TYR A 291 3.49 -1.24 1.60
N VAL A 292 3.72 -1.57 0.32
CA VAL A 292 4.05 -0.55 -0.70
C VAL A 292 2.87 0.41 -0.93
N VAL A 293 1.64 -0.09 -0.96
CA VAL A 293 0.42 0.74 -0.99
C VAL A 293 0.38 1.67 0.22
N TYR A 294 0.70 1.18 1.42
CA TYR A 294 0.85 2.04 2.59
C TYR A 294 1.92 3.12 2.39
N LEU A 295 3.11 2.78 1.87
CA LEU A 295 4.16 3.78 1.61
C LEU A 295 3.71 4.87 0.62
N LEU A 296 2.94 4.49 -0.40
CA LEU A 296 2.45 5.40 -1.43
C LEU A 296 1.33 6.31 -0.92
N PHE A 297 0.32 5.75 -0.26
CA PHE A 297 -0.92 6.47 0.07
C PHE A 297 -1.06 6.78 1.56
N GLY A 298 -0.54 5.92 2.43
CA GLY A 298 -0.71 5.98 3.89
C GLY A 298 0.43 6.65 4.67
N LYS A 299 1.67 6.58 4.20
CA LYS A 299 2.84 7.19 4.86
C LYS A 299 2.99 8.66 4.48
N GLY A 300 3.49 9.51 5.38
CA GLY A 300 3.66 10.95 5.17
C GLY A 300 4.77 11.41 4.26
N SER A 301 4.79 12.72 4.02
CA SER A 301 5.99 13.39 3.54
C SER A 301 6.96 13.49 4.71
N TRP A 302 8.23 13.18 4.46
CA TRP A 302 9.21 13.22 5.54
C TRP A 302 9.62 14.66 5.88
N GLN A 303 9.84 14.93 7.16
CA GLN A 303 10.42 16.16 7.65
C GLN A 303 11.55 15.82 8.61
N PHE A 304 12.71 16.46 8.43
CA PHE A 304 13.82 16.29 9.36
C PHE A 304 13.54 17.07 10.65
N VAL A 305 13.66 16.39 11.79
CA VAL A 305 13.53 17.00 13.11
C VAL A 305 14.94 17.14 13.68
N LYS A 306 15.37 18.39 13.88
CA LYS A 306 16.75 18.70 14.29
C LYS A 306 16.99 18.47 15.79
N ASP A 307 15.95 18.63 16.61
CA ASP A 307 16.03 18.57 18.07
C ASP A 307 14.83 17.77 18.62
N LEU A 308 15.11 16.76 19.46
CA LEU A 308 14.15 16.05 20.30
C LEU A 308 14.42 16.44 21.76
#